data_AF-A0A2T2N2P6-F1
#
_entry.id   AF-A0A2T2N2P6-F1
#
_cell.length_a   1.000
_cell.length_b   1.000
_cell.length_c   1.000
_cell.angle_alpha   90.00
_cell.angle_beta   90.00
_cell.angle_gamma   90.00
#
_symmetry.space_group_name_H-M   'P 1'
#
loop_
_entity.id
_entity.type
_entity.pdbx_description
1 polymer ?
#
loop_
_entity_poly.entity_id
_entity_poly.type
_entity_poly.pdbx_seq_one_letter_code
_entity_poly.pdbx_strand_id
1 'polypeptide(L)'
;MSFLARYTCSKPPHWVGTQRWGNLTLLPITFLVLVIWILLISDHIYTRILWDSYEKNNKGKESPPISWGIEGTGLPLFFARSFALLTEVIHLPLHHYLVLTGRLHPVNILFNTLFFSIIWLGSAILAVTYVKDDVWPYFDHSAFAYDELVITGVVLQWIVVVLYIVYAVFSCIAVHRWRKGAAKATENATKLDSLSTRE
;
A
#
# COMPACT_ATOMS: atom_id res chain seq x y z
N MET A 1 -2.77 15.15 -24.85
CA MET A 1 -1.81 15.25 -23.72
C MET A 1 -2.59 15.44 -22.43
N SER A 2 -2.49 14.64 -21.39
CA SER A 2 -2.00 13.27 -21.17
C SER A 2 -2.43 13.00 -19.71
N PHE A 3 -3.05 11.89 -19.38
CA PHE A 3 -3.42 11.54 -18.00
C PHE A 3 -2.27 11.77 -17.00
N LEU A 4 -1.04 11.51 -17.44
CA LEU A 4 0.21 11.75 -16.68
C LEU A 4 0.50 13.23 -16.39
N ALA A 5 0.03 14.15 -17.25
CA ALA A 5 0.17 15.59 -17.03
C ALA A 5 -0.58 16.05 -15.76
N ARG A 6 -1.66 15.36 -15.36
CA ARG A 6 -2.39 15.71 -14.13
C ARG A 6 -1.63 15.30 -12.86
N TYR A 7 -0.80 14.25 -12.94
CA TYR A 7 0.07 13.82 -11.84
C TYR A 7 1.35 14.67 -11.76
N THR A 8 1.86 15.13 -12.91
CA THR A 8 3.13 15.88 -13.01
C THR A 8 2.98 17.40 -13.09
N CYS A 9 1.76 17.92 -13.23
CA CYS A 9 1.43 19.35 -13.17
C CYS A 9 0.29 19.58 -12.16
N SER A 10 0.43 19.06 -10.94
CA SER A 10 -0.52 19.42 -9.89
C SER A 10 -0.44 20.94 -9.66
N LYS A 11 -1.60 21.60 -9.71
CA LYS A 11 -1.74 23.05 -9.54
C LYS A 11 -1.32 23.61 -8.17
N PRO A 12 -1.26 22.86 -7.04
CA PRO A 12 -0.93 23.50 -5.78
C PRO A 12 0.57 23.89 -5.67
N PRO A 13 0.87 25.00 -4.99
CA PRO A 13 2.19 25.65 -4.98
C PRO A 13 3.30 24.87 -4.28
N HIS A 14 2.98 23.76 -3.60
CA HIS A 14 3.93 22.99 -2.79
C HIS A 14 4.58 21.81 -3.53
N TRP A 15 4.06 21.39 -4.68
CA TRP A 15 4.64 20.33 -5.52
C TRP A 15 5.38 20.95 -6.73
N VAL A 16 6.67 21.27 -6.56
CA VAL A 16 7.46 21.98 -7.58
C VAL A 16 8.75 21.22 -7.92
N GLY A 17 9.10 21.16 -9.21
CA GLY A 17 10.32 20.50 -9.70
C GLY A 17 10.27 18.97 -9.56
N THR A 18 11.37 18.36 -9.10
CA THR A 18 11.53 16.90 -8.96
C THR A 18 10.55 16.25 -7.99
N GLN A 19 9.87 17.01 -7.13
CA GLN A 19 8.87 16.46 -6.21
C GLN A 19 7.58 16.03 -6.90
N ARG A 20 7.28 16.57 -8.09
CA ARG A 20 6.06 16.22 -8.83
C ARG A 20 6.03 14.74 -9.24
N TRP A 21 7.20 14.11 -9.28
CA TRP A 21 7.37 12.67 -9.47
C TRP A 21 6.90 11.84 -8.26
N GLY A 22 6.81 12.45 -7.08
CA GLY A 22 6.23 11.79 -5.91
C GLY A 22 4.81 11.34 -6.17
N ASN A 23 3.96 12.17 -6.79
CA ASN A 23 2.59 11.74 -7.10
C ASN A 23 2.53 10.62 -8.15
N LEU A 24 3.57 10.45 -8.99
CA LEU A 24 3.64 9.34 -9.92
C LEU A 24 3.89 8.01 -9.22
N THR A 25 4.45 7.98 -7.99
CA THR A 25 4.66 6.73 -7.25
C THR A 25 3.34 6.10 -6.81
N LEU A 26 2.22 6.85 -6.79
CA LEU A 26 0.89 6.29 -6.54
C LEU A 26 0.45 5.32 -7.64
N LEU A 27 0.90 5.51 -8.89
CA LEU A 27 0.54 4.64 -10.01
C LEU A 27 1.09 3.21 -9.86
N PRO A 28 2.41 2.99 -9.65
CA PRO A 28 2.94 1.66 -9.41
C PRO A 28 2.41 1.07 -8.09
N ILE A 29 2.19 1.86 -7.04
CA ILE A 29 1.53 1.37 -5.81
C ILE A 29 0.15 0.80 -6.16
N THR A 30 -0.67 1.55 -6.89
CA THR A 30 -2.03 1.11 -7.26
C THR A 30 -1.99 -0.14 -8.12
N PHE A 31 -1.09 -0.20 -9.10
CA PHE A 31 -0.91 -1.38 -9.93
C PHE A 31 -0.55 -2.61 -9.11
N LEU A 32 0.43 -2.49 -8.20
CA LEU A 32 0.85 -3.59 -7.34
C LEU A 32 -0.28 -4.01 -6.38
N VAL A 33 -1.01 -3.08 -5.80
CA VAL A 33 -2.16 -3.39 -4.94
C VAL A 33 -3.23 -4.19 -5.70
N LEU A 34 -3.51 -3.84 -6.96
CA LEU A 34 -4.43 -4.62 -7.80
C LEU A 34 -3.89 -6.02 -8.11
N VAL A 35 -2.59 -6.15 -8.40
CA VAL A 35 -1.95 -7.45 -8.61
C VAL A 35 -2.02 -8.30 -7.33
N ILE A 36 -1.72 -7.72 -6.16
CA ILE A 36 -1.79 -8.43 -4.88
C ILE A 36 -3.24 -8.88 -4.59
N TRP A 37 -4.24 -8.06 -4.90
CA TRP A 37 -5.66 -8.46 -4.82
C TRP A 37 -5.97 -9.68 -5.69
N ILE A 38 -5.52 -9.68 -6.95
CA ILE A 38 -5.72 -10.80 -7.88
C ILE A 38 -5.07 -12.07 -7.33
N LEU A 39 -3.80 -11.97 -6.92
CA LEU A 39 -3.06 -13.11 -6.38
C LEU A 39 -3.72 -13.67 -5.12
N LEU A 40 -4.18 -12.79 -4.21
CA LEU A 40 -4.88 -13.20 -2.99
C LEU A 40 -6.19 -13.95 -3.31
N ILE A 41 -6.99 -13.45 -4.25
CA ILE A 41 -8.23 -14.11 -4.66
C ILE A 41 -7.93 -15.47 -5.31
N SER A 42 -6.94 -15.52 -6.20
CA SER A 42 -6.49 -16.77 -6.83
C SER A 42 -6.03 -17.80 -5.80
N ASP A 43 -5.24 -17.37 -4.82
CA ASP A 43 -4.75 -18.18 -3.70
C ASP A 43 -5.91 -18.77 -2.88
N HIS A 44 -6.91 -17.95 -2.59
CA HIS A 44 -8.11 -18.35 -1.84
C HIS A 44 -8.96 -19.38 -2.59
N ILE A 45 -9.20 -19.14 -3.87
CA ILE A 45 -9.97 -20.07 -4.71
C ILE A 45 -9.23 -21.39 -4.82
N TYR A 46 -7.91 -21.35 -5.08
CA TYR A 46 -7.09 -22.54 -5.23
C TYR A 46 -7.09 -23.40 -3.95
N THR A 47 -6.79 -22.80 -2.81
CA THR A 47 -6.72 -23.53 -1.53
C THR A 47 -8.07 -24.05 -1.08
N ARG A 48 -9.17 -23.35 -1.41
CA ARG A 48 -10.52 -23.84 -1.13
C ARG A 48 -10.85 -25.07 -1.97
N ILE A 49 -10.56 -25.05 -3.27
CA ILE A 49 -10.77 -26.20 -4.16
C ILE A 49 -9.94 -27.40 -3.70
N LEU A 50 -8.69 -27.16 -3.30
CA LEU A 50 -7.80 -28.19 -2.79
C LEU A 50 -8.35 -28.84 -1.51
N TRP A 51 -8.84 -28.03 -0.57
CA TRP A 51 -9.48 -28.52 0.66
C TRP A 51 -10.75 -29.32 0.38
N ASP A 52 -11.64 -28.80 -0.48
CA ASP A 52 -12.89 -29.49 -0.80
C ASP A 52 -12.64 -30.87 -1.46
N SER A 53 -11.57 -30.99 -2.25
CA SER A 53 -11.12 -32.29 -2.83
C SER A 53 -10.54 -33.22 -1.75
N TYR A 54 -9.74 -32.68 -0.84
CA TYR A 54 -9.17 -33.44 0.28
C TYR A 54 -10.29 -34.00 1.18
N GLU A 55 -11.27 -33.18 1.55
CA GLU A 55 -12.37 -33.57 2.43
C GLU A 55 -13.27 -34.66 1.82
N LYS A 56 -13.45 -34.64 0.49
CA LYS A 56 -14.29 -35.62 -0.21
C LYS A 56 -13.59 -36.95 -0.47
N ASN A 57 -12.32 -36.91 -0.86
CA ASN A 57 -11.67 -38.07 -1.50
C ASN A 57 -10.44 -38.60 -0.76
N ASN A 58 -9.88 -37.87 0.21
CA ASN A 58 -8.58 -38.20 0.79
C ASN A 58 -8.51 -38.03 2.32
N LYS A 59 -9.64 -38.16 3.04
CA LYS A 59 -9.64 -38.20 4.52
C LYS A 59 -8.73 -39.35 5.00
N GLY A 60 -7.55 -39.01 5.53
CA GLY A 60 -6.54 -39.96 6.01
C GLY A 60 -5.19 -39.93 5.28
N LYS A 61 -5.02 -39.11 4.23
CA LYS A 61 -3.71 -38.77 3.64
C LYS A 61 -3.19 -37.44 4.19
N GLU A 62 -1.98 -37.04 3.81
CA GLU A 62 -1.42 -35.73 4.17
C GLU A 62 -2.40 -34.61 3.83
N SER A 63 -2.67 -33.75 4.82
CA SER A 63 -3.58 -32.63 4.69
C SER A 63 -2.93 -31.51 3.89
N PRO A 64 -3.70 -30.76 3.08
CA PRO A 64 -3.19 -29.56 2.44
C PRO A 64 -2.73 -28.53 3.48
N PRO A 65 -1.79 -27.63 3.11
CA PRO A 65 -1.20 -26.67 4.05
C PRO A 65 -2.22 -25.67 4.62
N ILE A 66 -3.31 -25.41 3.90
CA ILE A 66 -4.42 -24.59 4.39
C ILE A 66 -5.65 -25.45 4.63
N SER A 67 -6.16 -25.38 5.85
CA SER A 67 -7.42 -25.98 6.23
C SER A 67 -8.55 -24.94 6.30
N TRP A 68 -9.70 -25.29 5.73
CA TRP A 68 -10.90 -24.43 5.67
C TRP A 68 -12.05 -24.91 6.58
N GLY A 69 -11.74 -25.82 7.51
CA GLY A 69 -12.67 -26.31 8.52
C GLY A 69 -12.94 -25.29 9.64
N ILE A 70 -13.75 -25.70 10.63
CA ILE A 70 -14.16 -24.85 11.77
C ILE A 70 -12.96 -24.38 12.60
N GLU A 71 -11.93 -25.22 12.74
CA GLU A 71 -10.66 -24.90 13.40
C GLU A 71 -9.55 -24.60 12.38
N GLY A 72 -9.93 -24.26 11.14
CA GLY A 72 -9.02 -24.12 10.02
C GLY A 72 -8.24 -22.80 10.01
N THR A 73 -7.04 -22.85 9.44
CA THR A 73 -6.13 -21.68 9.32
C THR A 73 -6.49 -20.74 8.17
N GLY A 74 -7.36 -21.16 7.24
CA GLY A 74 -7.68 -20.39 6.03
C GLY A 74 -8.39 -19.06 6.28
N LEU A 75 -9.38 -19.03 7.19
CA LEU A 75 -10.12 -17.80 7.47
C LEU A 75 -9.27 -16.75 8.24
N PRO A 76 -8.56 -17.10 9.32
CA PRO A 76 -7.63 -16.17 9.96
C PRO A 76 -6.57 -15.63 8.99
N LEU A 77 -6.03 -16.50 8.12
CA LEU A 77 -5.06 -16.10 7.12
C LEU A 77 -5.62 -15.08 6.12
N PHE A 78 -6.83 -15.32 5.63
CA PHE A 78 -7.50 -14.39 4.73
C PHE A 78 -7.52 -13.00 5.35
N PHE A 79 -7.99 -12.87 6.59
CA PHE A 79 -8.09 -11.57 7.25
C PHE A 79 -6.72 -10.94 7.50
N ALA A 80 -5.72 -11.72 7.94
CA ALA A 80 -4.36 -11.23 8.18
C ALA A 80 -3.71 -10.64 6.92
N ARG A 81 -3.93 -11.27 5.75
CA ARG A 81 -3.36 -10.83 4.46
C ARG A 81 -4.23 -9.78 3.75
N SER A 82 -5.54 -9.78 4.01
CA SER A 82 -6.48 -8.84 3.38
C SER A 82 -6.59 -7.51 4.09
N PHE A 83 -6.19 -7.40 5.36
CA PHE A 83 -6.41 -6.19 6.13
C PHE A 83 -5.78 -4.94 5.49
N ALA A 84 -4.51 -5.03 5.06
CA ALA A 84 -3.87 -3.93 4.34
C ALA A 84 -4.61 -3.60 3.03
N LEU A 85 -4.96 -4.62 2.26
CA LEU A 85 -5.70 -4.48 1.00
C LEU A 85 -7.08 -3.84 1.17
N LEU A 86 -7.81 -4.18 2.24
CA LEU A 86 -9.12 -3.60 2.54
C LEU A 86 -9.02 -2.10 2.81
N THR A 87 -7.99 -1.67 3.54
CA THR A 87 -7.78 -0.23 3.79
C THR A 87 -7.47 0.54 2.50
N GLU A 88 -6.84 -0.13 1.52
CA GLU A 88 -6.49 0.48 0.22
C GLU A 88 -7.68 0.70 -0.71
N VAL A 89 -8.78 -0.05 -0.53
CA VAL A 89 -10.01 0.09 -1.34
C VAL A 89 -10.58 1.51 -1.25
N ILE A 90 -10.48 2.13 -0.08
CA ILE A 90 -10.95 3.50 0.15
C ILE A 90 -9.81 4.48 -0.06
N HIS A 91 -8.61 4.15 0.41
CA HIS A 91 -7.47 5.06 0.40
C HIS A 91 -7.05 5.47 -1.01
N LEU A 92 -6.71 4.51 -1.89
CA LEU A 92 -6.15 4.83 -3.21
C LEU A 92 -7.08 5.65 -4.08
N PRO A 93 -8.38 5.31 -4.24
CA PRO A 93 -9.28 6.11 -5.06
C PRO A 93 -9.44 7.54 -4.52
N LEU A 94 -9.56 7.69 -3.21
CA LEU A 94 -9.66 9.00 -2.57
C LEU A 94 -8.37 9.81 -2.77
N HIS A 95 -7.21 9.17 -2.61
CA HIS A 95 -5.91 9.80 -2.75
C HIS A 95 -5.67 10.27 -4.20
N HIS A 96 -5.99 9.43 -5.19
CA HIS A 96 -5.97 9.80 -6.61
C HIS A 96 -6.90 10.97 -6.90
N TYR A 97 -8.13 10.94 -6.40
CA TYR A 97 -9.09 12.03 -6.57
C TYR A 97 -8.56 13.36 -6.00
N LEU A 98 -7.98 13.33 -4.80
CA LEU A 98 -7.43 14.53 -4.16
C LEU A 98 -6.19 15.07 -4.86
N VAL A 99 -5.32 14.19 -5.40
CA VAL A 99 -4.19 14.59 -6.27
C VAL A 99 -4.72 15.28 -7.53
N LEU A 100 -5.69 14.67 -8.21
CA LEU A 100 -6.25 15.18 -9.47
C LEU A 100 -6.99 16.50 -9.30
N THR A 101 -7.65 16.71 -8.16
CA THR A 101 -8.35 17.97 -7.83
C THR A 101 -7.42 19.03 -7.23
N GLY A 102 -6.16 18.70 -6.92
CA GLY A 102 -5.19 19.61 -6.32
C GLY A 102 -5.54 20.03 -4.89
N ARG A 103 -6.46 19.32 -4.22
CA ARG A 103 -6.95 19.62 -2.86
C ARG A 103 -6.17 18.90 -1.76
N LEU A 104 -5.09 18.23 -2.14
CA LEU A 104 -4.33 17.39 -1.23
C LEU A 104 -3.31 18.22 -0.44
N HIS A 105 -3.50 18.28 0.88
CA HIS A 105 -2.62 19.03 1.77
C HIS A 105 -1.34 18.23 2.08
N PRO A 106 -0.13 18.81 2.01
CA PRO A 106 1.13 18.07 2.12
C PRO A 106 1.29 17.32 3.45
N VAL A 107 0.75 17.86 4.54
CA VAL A 107 0.76 17.19 5.85
C VAL A 107 -0.11 15.93 5.86
N ASN A 108 -1.28 15.97 5.19
CA ASN A 108 -2.17 14.81 5.10
C ASN A 108 -1.52 13.70 4.27
N ILE A 109 -0.74 14.06 3.26
CA ILE A 109 0.02 13.10 2.44
C ILE A 109 1.07 12.43 3.31
N LEU A 110 1.85 13.20 4.06
CA LEU A 110 2.86 12.65 4.95
C LEU A 110 2.24 11.72 6.00
N PHE A 111 1.15 12.14 6.63
CA PHE A 111 0.45 11.31 7.61
C PHE A 111 -0.07 10.01 7.00
N ASN A 112 -0.81 10.09 5.88
CA ASN A 112 -1.34 8.91 5.22
C ASN A 112 -0.22 7.98 4.76
N THR A 113 0.82 8.50 4.12
CA THR A 113 1.94 7.66 3.65
C THR A 113 2.62 6.92 4.77
N LEU A 114 2.86 7.56 5.92
CA LEU A 114 3.42 6.88 7.10
C LEU A 114 2.45 5.84 7.67
N PHE A 115 1.17 6.18 7.79
CA PHE A 115 0.14 5.28 8.30
C PHE A 115 0.01 4.01 7.45
N PHE A 116 -0.10 4.17 6.12
CA PHE A 116 -0.18 3.04 5.19
C PHE A 116 1.15 2.27 5.08
N SER A 117 2.30 2.94 5.21
CA SER A 117 3.60 2.25 5.32
C SER A 117 3.61 1.26 6.48
N ILE A 118 3.11 1.68 7.65
CA ILE A 118 3.07 0.85 8.86
C ILE A 118 2.09 -0.31 8.69
N ILE A 119 0.91 -0.06 8.11
CA ILE A 119 -0.08 -1.11 7.82
C ILE A 119 0.51 -2.17 6.88
N TRP A 120 1.13 -1.74 5.78
CA TRP A 120 1.76 -2.64 4.83
C TRP A 120 2.95 -3.40 5.44
N LEU A 121 3.76 -2.73 6.27
CA LEU A 121 4.85 -3.39 6.97
C LEU A 121 4.33 -4.46 7.93
N GLY A 122 3.30 -4.14 8.72
CA GLY A 122 2.66 -5.11 9.60
C GLY A 122 2.10 -6.30 8.83
N SER A 123 1.41 -6.06 7.70
CA SER A 123 0.90 -7.12 6.84
C SER A 123 2.02 -7.99 6.25
N ALA A 124 3.12 -7.38 5.78
CA ALA A 124 4.26 -8.10 5.22
C ALA A 124 4.98 -8.97 6.27
N ILE A 125 5.13 -8.47 7.51
CA ILE A 125 5.70 -9.25 8.61
C ILE A 125 4.81 -10.45 8.95
N LEU A 126 3.50 -10.23 9.09
CA LEU A 126 2.53 -11.31 9.35
C LEU A 126 2.50 -12.34 8.22
N ALA A 127 2.64 -11.90 6.97
CA ALA A 127 2.72 -12.79 5.83
C ALA A 127 3.99 -13.67 5.88
N VAL A 128 5.14 -13.12 6.28
CA VAL A 128 6.38 -13.89 6.44
C VAL A 128 6.29 -14.90 7.58
N THR A 129 5.76 -14.50 8.74
CA THR A 129 5.59 -15.42 9.88
C THR A 129 4.70 -16.60 9.50
N TYR A 130 3.62 -16.33 8.77
CA TYR A 130 2.74 -17.39 8.27
C TYR A 130 3.42 -18.33 7.28
N VAL A 131 4.13 -17.79 6.28
CA VAL A 131 4.86 -18.64 5.31
C VAL A 131 5.86 -19.54 6.03
N LYS A 132 6.55 -19.01 7.03
CA LYS A 132 7.53 -19.78 7.78
C LYS A 132 6.89 -20.86 8.65
N ASP A 133 5.80 -20.55 9.35
CA ASP A 133 5.25 -21.43 10.39
C ASP A 133 4.25 -22.44 9.82
N ASP A 134 3.48 -22.06 8.80
CA ASP A 134 2.37 -22.88 8.28
C ASP A 134 2.60 -23.43 6.85
N VAL A 135 3.53 -22.86 6.08
CA VAL A 135 3.81 -23.31 4.70
C VAL A 135 5.14 -24.07 4.62
N TRP A 136 6.20 -23.53 5.21
CA TRP A 136 7.55 -24.12 5.19
C TRP A 136 7.65 -25.56 5.73
N PRO A 137 6.88 -25.99 6.75
CA PRO A 137 6.92 -27.38 7.22
C PRO A 137 6.35 -28.40 6.22
N TYR A 138 5.58 -27.94 5.22
CA TYR A 138 4.97 -28.75 4.18
C TYR A 138 5.66 -28.58 2.81
N PHE A 139 6.84 -27.94 2.78
CA PHE A 139 7.70 -27.83 1.60
C PHE A 139 8.27 -29.21 1.24
N ASP A 140 7.44 -30.05 0.65
CA ASP A 140 7.86 -31.29 0.00
C ASP A 140 7.41 -31.25 -1.46
N HIS A 141 8.14 -30.46 -2.26
CA HIS A 141 8.26 -30.38 -3.75
C HIS A 141 7.08 -30.73 -4.69
N SER A 142 5.87 -30.93 -4.20
CA SER A 142 4.72 -31.48 -4.93
C SER A 142 3.71 -30.40 -5.33
N ALA A 143 3.80 -29.19 -4.74
CA ALA A 143 2.92 -28.06 -5.02
C ALA A 143 3.69 -26.77 -5.35
N PHE A 144 4.72 -26.85 -6.20
CA PHE A 144 5.55 -25.71 -6.65
C PHE A 144 4.77 -24.44 -7.00
N ALA A 145 3.60 -24.58 -7.67
CA ALA A 145 2.79 -23.45 -8.10
C ALA A 145 2.15 -22.68 -6.93
N TYR A 146 1.81 -23.35 -5.83
CA TYR A 146 1.22 -22.73 -4.65
C TYR A 146 2.28 -21.95 -3.85
N ASP A 147 3.45 -22.56 -3.65
CA ASP A 147 4.56 -21.93 -2.93
C ASP A 147 5.04 -20.65 -3.64
N GLU A 148 5.17 -20.70 -4.97
CA GLU A 148 5.51 -19.53 -5.77
C GLU A 148 4.44 -18.42 -5.69
N LEU A 149 3.15 -18.78 -5.67
CA LEU A 149 2.06 -17.82 -5.55
C LEU A 149 2.11 -17.08 -4.20
N VAL A 150 2.32 -17.82 -3.12
CA VAL A 150 2.40 -17.26 -1.76
C VAL A 150 3.65 -16.40 -1.61
N ILE A 151 4.83 -16.87 -2.03
CA ILE A 151 6.09 -16.13 -1.97
C ILE A 151 5.99 -14.84 -2.80
N THR A 152 5.47 -14.93 -4.03
CA THR A 152 5.28 -13.76 -4.90
C THR A 152 4.38 -12.73 -4.24
N GLY A 153 3.28 -13.18 -3.62
CA GLY A 153 2.40 -12.33 -2.83
C GLY A 153 3.17 -11.58 -1.73
N VAL A 154 3.99 -12.27 -0.93
CA VAL A 154 4.80 -11.67 0.15
C VAL A 154 5.81 -10.67 -0.38
N VAL A 155 6.54 -11.01 -1.43
CA VAL A 155 7.54 -10.13 -2.06
C VAL A 155 6.89 -8.84 -2.56
N LEU A 156 5.72 -8.93 -3.18
CA LEU A 156 4.98 -7.75 -3.65
C LEU A 156 4.56 -6.83 -2.49
N GLN A 157 4.20 -7.36 -1.32
CA GLN A 157 3.90 -6.52 -0.16
C GLN A 157 5.11 -5.70 0.29
N TRP A 158 6.30 -6.32 0.32
CA TRP A 158 7.55 -5.63 0.65
C TRP A 158 7.88 -4.54 -0.37
N ILE A 159 7.64 -4.78 -1.66
CA ILE A 159 7.82 -3.76 -2.71
C ILE A 159 6.86 -2.58 -2.46
N VAL A 160 5.61 -2.83 -2.07
CA VAL A 160 4.65 -1.78 -1.72
C VAL A 160 5.12 -0.97 -0.51
N VAL A 161 5.66 -1.61 0.54
CA VAL A 161 6.27 -0.91 1.70
C VAL A 161 7.37 0.04 1.24
N VAL A 162 8.29 -0.42 0.40
CA VAL A 162 9.39 0.40 -0.12
C VAL A 162 8.86 1.59 -0.91
N LEU A 163 7.86 1.39 -1.77
CA LEU A 163 7.26 2.48 -2.53
C LEU A 163 6.56 3.51 -1.64
N TYR A 164 5.89 3.07 -0.57
CA TYR A 164 5.30 3.98 0.41
C TYR A 164 6.36 4.78 1.18
N ILE A 165 7.50 4.17 1.54
CA ILE A 165 8.62 4.88 2.16
C ILE A 165 9.19 5.93 1.20
N VAL A 166 9.40 5.58 -0.07
CA VAL A 166 9.84 6.52 -1.11
C VAL A 166 8.84 7.68 -1.22
N TYR A 167 7.54 7.38 -1.20
CA TYR A 167 6.50 8.40 -1.26
C TYR A 167 6.47 9.31 -0.01
N ALA A 168 6.74 8.74 1.17
CA ALA A 168 6.89 9.50 2.41
C ALA A 168 8.07 10.48 2.37
N VAL A 169 9.21 10.08 1.77
CA VAL A 169 10.35 10.98 1.56
C VAL A 169 9.95 12.18 0.71
N PHE A 170 9.29 11.97 -0.43
CA PHE A 170 8.79 13.08 -1.25
C PHE A 170 7.82 13.99 -0.49
N SER A 171 6.96 13.40 0.32
CA SER A 171 5.97 14.11 1.15
C SER A 171 6.64 14.96 2.23
N CYS A 172 7.68 14.46 2.90
CA CYS A 172 8.49 15.23 3.85
C CYS A 172 9.07 16.50 3.23
N ILE A 173 9.65 16.39 2.03
CA ILE A 173 10.24 17.54 1.35
C ILE A 173 9.13 18.53 0.92
N ALA A 174 7.95 18.04 0.53
CA ALA A 174 6.80 18.90 0.22
C ALA A 174 6.29 19.67 1.45
N VAL A 175 6.18 19.00 2.62
CA VAL A 175 5.81 19.62 3.90
C VAL A 175 6.83 20.69 4.30
N HIS A 176 8.13 20.39 4.19
CA HIS A 176 9.19 21.36 4.53
C HIS A 176 9.10 22.63 3.69
N ARG A 177 8.86 22.49 2.39
CA ARG A 177 8.69 23.64 1.49
C ARG A 177 7.43 24.43 1.79
N TRP A 178 6.33 23.75 2.07
CA TRP A 178 5.09 24.40 2.48
C TRP A 178 5.29 25.22 3.76
N ARG A 179 5.97 24.69 4.78
CA ARG A 179 6.31 25.42 6.01
C ARG A 179 7.19 26.64 5.73
N LYS A 180 8.22 26.52 4.88
CA LYS A 180 9.08 27.65 4.49
C LYS A 180 8.30 28.71 3.71
N GLY A 181 7.39 28.32 2.83
CA GLY A 181 6.52 29.24 2.10
C GLY A 181 5.58 30.02 3.02
N ALA A 182 4.98 29.33 4.00
CA ALA A 182 4.13 29.96 5.01
C ALA A 182 4.91 30.99 5.84
N ALA A 183 6.11 30.64 6.31
CA ALA A 183 6.96 31.55 7.09
C ALA A 183 7.31 32.84 6.31
N LYS A 184 7.67 32.71 5.02
CA LYS A 184 7.96 33.86 4.15
C LYS A 184 6.74 34.75 3.91
N ALA A 185 5.55 34.15 3.76
CA ALA A 185 4.32 34.91 3.58
C ALA A 185 4.01 35.76 4.83
N THR A 186 4.20 35.20 6.03
CA THR A 186 4.03 35.93 7.29
C THR A 186 5.03 37.08 7.44
N GLU A 187 6.30 36.87 7.08
CA GLU A 187 7.33 37.92 7.09
C GLU A 187 6.98 39.08 6.14
N ASN A 188 6.49 38.77 4.93
CA ASN A 188 6.09 39.80 3.97
C ASN A 188 4.86 40.58 4.44
N ALA A 189 3.89 39.90 5.05
CA ALA A 189 2.69 40.55 5.61
C ALA A 189 3.06 41.52 6.76
N THR A 190 3.95 41.11 7.66
CA THR A 190 4.44 41.98 8.74
C THR A 190 5.24 43.17 8.22
N LYS A 191 6.05 43.00 7.16
CA LYS A 191 6.74 44.13 6.49
C LYS A 191 5.75 45.13 5.89
N LEU A 192 4.72 44.65 5.20
CA LEU A 192 3.69 45.51 4.60
C LEU A 192 2.92 46.33 5.65
N ASP A 193 2.53 45.72 6.75
CA ASP A 193 1.81 46.38 7.86
C ASP A 193 2.67 47.44 8.58
N SER A 194 3.98 47.18 8.69
CA SER A 194 4.94 48.16 9.23
C SER A 194 5.20 49.36 8.30
N LEU A 195 4.89 49.23 7.01
CA LEU A 195 5.00 50.31 6.03
C LEU A 195 3.73 51.15 5.99
N SER A 196 2.55 50.55 6.10
CA SER A 196 1.26 51.28 6.12
C SER A 196 1.02 52.08 7.41
N THR A 197 1.70 51.74 8.51
CA THR A 197 1.63 52.48 9.79
C THR A 197 2.58 53.68 9.86
N ARG A 198 3.41 53.90 8.82
CA ARG A 198 4.35 55.04 8.71
C ARG A 198 3.85 56.17 7.81
N GLU A 199 2.69 56.01 7.18
CA GLU A 199 1.98 57.04 6.40
C GLU A 199 0.90 57.71 7.25
#